data_AF-C1N7R1-F1
#
_entry.id   AF-C1N7R1-F1
#
_cell.length_a   1.000
_cell.length_b   1.000
_cell.length_c   1.000
_cell.angle_alpha   90.00
_cell.angle_beta   90.00
_cell.angle_gamma   90.00
#
_symmetry.space_group_name_H-M   'P 1'
#
loop_
_entity.id
_entity.type
_entity.pdbx_description
1 polymer ?
#
loop_
_entity_poly.entity_id
_entity_poly.type
_entity_poly.pdbx_seq_one_letter_code
_entity_poly.pdbx_strand_id
1 'polypeptide(L)'
;DVANFLLRTKGLDKAAVGELLGGHDDESVAVMRAFARSFDFSKLDFDVALRVFLKPFRLPGEAQKIDRLMEAFAARYCACNDGAFANTDAAYVLAFAVIMLNTDAHNDAMDGKLTRDEFAAMARSAESGGDVDDAMLHTLYDRVVKDEIKFTDEE
;
A
#
# COMPACT_ATOMS: atom_id res chain seq x y z
N ASP A 1 15.93 13.92 -10.42
CA ASP A 1 14.56 14.00 -10.99
C ASP A 1 13.57 14.31 -9.87
N VAL A 2 12.32 14.62 -10.19
CA VAL A 2 11.29 15.02 -9.20
C VAL A 2 11.05 13.91 -8.16
N ALA A 3 11.01 12.64 -8.58
CA ALA A 3 10.85 11.50 -7.69
C ALA A 3 11.93 11.43 -6.58
N ASN A 4 13.22 11.57 -6.93
CA ASN A 4 14.29 11.61 -5.94
C ASN A 4 14.21 12.83 -5.02
N PHE A 5 13.75 13.97 -5.54
CA PHE A 5 13.52 15.16 -4.72
C PHE A 5 12.45 14.91 -3.66
N LEU A 6 11.32 14.29 -4.04
CA LEU A 6 10.22 13.96 -3.13
C LEU A 6 10.66 12.97 -2.02
N LEU A 7 11.55 12.02 -2.34
CA LEU A 7 12.03 11.03 -1.35
C LEU A 7 13.12 11.54 -0.42
N ARG A 8 14.05 12.37 -0.92
CA ARG A 8 15.29 12.71 -0.20
C ARG A 8 15.21 14.04 0.54
N THR A 9 14.26 14.89 0.19
CA THR A 9 14.12 16.22 0.78
C THR A 9 13.32 16.12 2.08
N LYS A 10 13.97 16.49 3.19
CA LYS A 10 13.30 16.58 4.49
C LYS A 10 12.44 17.85 4.56
N GLY A 11 11.33 17.78 5.28
CA GLY A 11 10.46 18.93 5.53
C GLY A 11 9.54 19.31 4.37
N LEU A 12 9.38 18.44 3.37
CA LEU A 12 8.29 18.58 2.41
C LEU A 12 6.94 18.36 3.09
N ASP A 13 5.94 19.12 2.68
CA ASP A 13 4.56 18.89 3.09
C ASP A 13 4.06 17.58 2.49
N LYS A 14 3.89 16.57 3.34
CA LYS A 14 3.46 15.23 2.93
C LYS A 14 2.07 15.23 2.30
N ALA A 15 1.19 16.17 2.65
CA ALA A 15 -0.11 16.32 2.01
C ALA A 15 0.06 16.79 0.55
N ALA A 16 0.88 17.81 0.32
CA ALA A 16 1.20 18.26 -1.04
C ALA A 16 1.89 17.17 -1.88
N VAL A 17 2.76 16.36 -1.28
CA VAL A 17 3.38 15.20 -1.95
C VAL A 17 2.31 14.18 -2.33
N GLY A 18 1.39 13.84 -1.42
CA GLY A 18 0.29 12.91 -1.69
C GLY A 18 -0.63 13.40 -2.82
N GLU A 19 -0.97 14.69 -2.81
CA GLU A 19 -1.79 15.34 -3.84
C GLU A 19 -1.13 15.26 -5.23
N LEU A 20 0.16 15.56 -5.31
CA LEU A 20 0.92 15.43 -6.56
C LEU A 20 0.98 13.99 -7.05
N LEU A 21 1.30 13.04 -6.16
CA LEU A 21 1.43 11.63 -6.54
C LEU A 21 0.07 11.00 -6.91
N GLY A 22 -1.04 11.49 -6.35
CA GLY A 22 -2.39 11.05 -6.68
C GLY A 22 -2.97 11.71 -7.94
N GLY A 23 -2.30 12.71 -8.50
CA GLY A 23 -2.74 13.45 -9.69
C GLY A 23 -2.99 12.54 -10.90
N HIS A 24 -3.93 12.94 -11.74
CA HIS A 24 -4.36 12.16 -12.91
C HIS A 24 -3.78 12.66 -14.24
N ASP A 25 -3.10 13.81 -14.24
CA ASP A 25 -2.42 14.34 -15.40
C ASP A 25 -1.13 13.54 -15.70
N ASP A 26 -0.67 13.59 -16.95
CA ASP A 26 0.45 12.78 -17.43
C ASP A 26 1.75 13.04 -16.64
N GLU A 27 1.97 14.27 -16.18
CA GLU A 27 3.15 14.64 -15.40
C GLU A 27 3.10 14.01 -14.01
N SER A 28 1.99 14.19 -13.29
CA SER A 28 1.74 13.56 -11.98
C SER A 28 1.87 12.04 -12.04
N VAL A 29 1.27 11.40 -13.05
CA VAL A 29 1.35 9.95 -13.26
C VAL A 29 2.80 9.51 -13.54
N ALA A 30 3.55 10.26 -14.35
CA ALA A 30 4.95 9.97 -14.62
C ALA A 30 5.82 10.09 -13.37
N VAL A 31 5.60 11.15 -12.57
CA VAL A 31 6.29 11.37 -11.29
C VAL A 31 5.96 10.26 -10.30
N MET A 32 4.69 9.90 -10.16
CA MET A 32 4.24 8.81 -9.28
C MET A 32 4.88 7.47 -9.65
N ARG A 33 4.91 7.12 -10.94
CA ARG A 33 5.54 5.87 -11.39
C ARG A 33 7.05 5.89 -11.16
N ALA A 34 7.70 7.03 -11.36
CA ALA A 34 9.13 7.19 -11.06
C ALA A 34 9.41 7.10 -9.54
N PHE A 35 8.53 7.68 -8.74
CA PHE A 35 8.55 7.61 -7.29
C PHE A 35 8.43 6.16 -6.80
N ALA A 36 7.42 5.41 -7.25
CA ALA A 36 7.30 3.99 -6.92
C ALA A 36 8.55 3.20 -7.34
N ARG A 37 9.07 3.41 -8.55
CA ARG A 37 10.29 2.72 -9.04
C ARG A 37 11.55 3.02 -8.23
N SER A 38 11.60 4.13 -7.49
CA SER A 38 12.78 4.49 -6.69
C SER A 38 12.88 3.73 -5.35
N PHE A 39 11.84 2.98 -4.96
CA PHE A 39 11.91 2.07 -3.83
C PHE A 39 12.48 0.71 -4.24
N ASP A 40 13.29 0.11 -3.38
CA ASP A 40 13.68 -1.30 -3.49
C ASP A 40 12.90 -2.10 -2.44
N PHE A 41 11.96 -2.94 -2.91
CA PHE A 41 11.15 -3.81 -2.06
C PHE A 41 11.68 -5.24 -2.01
N SER A 42 12.85 -5.50 -2.59
CA SER A 42 13.43 -6.84 -2.61
C SER A 42 13.61 -7.34 -1.17
N LYS A 43 13.13 -8.56 -0.88
CA LYS A 43 13.22 -9.21 0.43
C LYS A 43 12.44 -8.52 1.56
N LEU A 44 11.58 -7.54 1.25
CA LEU A 44 10.67 -6.97 2.21
C LEU A 44 9.34 -7.71 2.19
N ASP A 45 8.84 -8.03 3.39
CA ASP A 45 7.46 -8.48 3.55
C ASP A 45 6.50 -7.38 3.08
N PHE A 46 5.30 -7.79 2.65
CA PHE A 46 4.34 -6.91 1.98
C PHE A 46 3.94 -5.70 2.83
N ASP A 47 3.65 -5.89 4.12
CA ASP A 47 3.35 -4.78 5.05
C ASP A 47 4.52 -3.84 5.23
N VAL A 48 5.74 -4.37 5.31
CA VAL A 48 6.95 -3.56 5.50
C VAL A 48 7.18 -2.69 4.26
N ALA A 49 7.03 -3.27 3.06
CA ALA A 49 7.12 -2.51 1.82
C ALA A 49 6.04 -1.41 1.74
N LEU A 50 4.80 -1.73 2.13
CA LEU A 50 3.69 -0.77 2.11
C LEU A 50 3.92 0.37 3.11
N ARG A 51 4.37 0.08 4.33
CA ARG A 51 4.76 1.11 5.34
C ARG A 51 5.85 2.03 4.80
N VAL A 52 6.88 1.47 4.17
CA VAL A 52 7.98 2.24 3.58
C VAL A 52 7.48 3.10 2.42
N PHE A 53 6.60 2.58 1.58
CA PHE A 53 6.02 3.30 0.45
C PHE A 53 5.18 4.49 0.88
N LEU A 54 4.33 4.32 1.91
CA LEU A 54 3.41 5.34 2.39
C LEU A 54 4.09 6.41 3.27
N LYS A 55 5.19 6.07 3.96
CA LYS A 55 5.90 6.98 4.87
C LYS A 55 6.19 8.40 4.34
N PRO A 56 6.59 8.61 3.07
CA PRO A 56 7.00 9.92 2.58
C PRO A 56 5.84 10.85 2.19
N PHE A 57 4.58 10.38 2.17
CA PHE A 57 3.44 11.18 1.75
C PHE A 57 2.19 10.87 2.60
N ARG A 58 1.21 11.77 2.59
CA ARG A 58 -0.08 11.53 3.20
C ARG A 58 -1.01 10.93 2.15
N LEU A 59 -1.70 9.84 2.47
CA LEU A 59 -2.67 9.27 1.54
C LEU A 59 -3.78 10.29 1.23
N PRO A 60 -4.06 10.54 -0.06
CA PRO A 60 -5.17 11.42 -0.43
C PRO A 60 -6.51 10.81 -0.01
N GLY A 61 -7.51 11.65 0.24
CA GLY A 61 -8.84 11.20 0.64
C GLY A 61 -9.71 10.68 -0.51
N GLU A 62 -9.42 11.05 -1.76
CA GLU A 62 -10.22 10.62 -2.90
C GLU A 62 -9.86 9.20 -3.34
N ALA A 63 -10.89 8.34 -3.45
CA ALA A 63 -10.73 6.93 -3.80
C ALA A 63 -9.91 6.72 -5.09
N GLN A 64 -10.12 7.54 -6.12
CA GLN A 64 -9.39 7.45 -7.38
C GLN A 64 -7.88 7.74 -7.26
N LYS A 65 -7.47 8.54 -6.27
CA LYS A 65 -6.05 8.84 -6.03
C LYS A 65 -5.39 7.69 -5.27
N ILE A 66 -6.08 7.14 -4.26
CA ILE A 66 -5.63 5.96 -3.52
C ILE A 66 -5.44 4.78 -4.48
N ASP A 67 -6.41 4.57 -5.38
CA ASP A 67 -6.39 3.54 -6.42
C ASP A 67 -5.09 3.57 -7.25
N ARG A 68 -4.75 4.72 -7.83
CA ARG A 68 -3.50 4.89 -8.60
C ARG A 68 -2.24 4.62 -7.80
N LEU A 69 -2.22 5.03 -6.53
CA LEU A 69 -1.07 4.81 -5.65
C LEU A 69 -0.90 3.32 -5.33
N MET A 70 -2.00 2.60 -5.12
CA MET A 70 -1.98 1.16 -4.84
C MET A 70 -1.61 0.34 -6.08
N GLU A 71 -2.08 0.70 -7.26
CA GLU A 71 -1.64 0.08 -8.52
C GLU A 71 -0.13 0.21 -8.71
N ALA A 72 0.41 1.39 -8.46
CA ALA A 72 1.84 1.65 -8.62
C ALA A 72 2.70 0.92 -7.58
N PHE A 73 2.22 0.86 -6.34
CA PHE A 73 2.83 0.07 -5.28
C PHE A 73 2.87 -1.41 -5.66
N ALA A 74 1.72 -1.98 -6.05
CA ALA A 74 1.59 -3.38 -6.44
C ALA A 74 2.51 -3.73 -7.61
N ALA A 75 2.50 -2.91 -8.66
CA ALA A 75 3.36 -3.09 -9.81
C ALA A 75 4.85 -3.08 -9.43
N ARG A 76 5.25 -2.20 -8.51
CA ARG A 76 6.63 -2.16 -8.02
C ARG A 76 6.96 -3.36 -7.14
N TYR A 77 6.06 -3.77 -6.26
CA TYR A 77 6.29 -4.90 -5.36
C TYR A 77 6.52 -6.19 -6.13
N CYS A 78 5.65 -6.49 -7.11
CA CYS A 78 5.81 -7.67 -7.98
C CYS A 78 7.10 -7.60 -8.80
N ALA A 79 7.48 -6.41 -9.29
CA ALA A 79 8.74 -6.24 -10.04
C ALA A 79 10.00 -6.45 -9.17
N CYS A 80 9.94 -6.24 -7.86
CA CYS A 80 11.03 -6.49 -6.93
C CYS A 80 11.04 -7.91 -6.36
N ASN A 81 9.88 -8.58 -6.32
CA ASN A 81 9.68 -9.89 -5.69
C ASN A 81 9.00 -10.84 -6.70
N ASP A 82 9.77 -11.28 -7.69
CA ASP A 82 9.28 -12.16 -8.74
C ASP A 82 8.74 -13.48 -8.16
N GLY A 83 7.55 -13.89 -8.58
CA GLY A 83 6.85 -15.07 -8.06
C GLY A 83 6.19 -14.92 -6.69
N ALA A 84 6.22 -13.74 -6.05
CA ALA A 84 5.51 -13.51 -4.78
C ALA A 84 3.98 -13.51 -4.93
N PHE A 85 3.49 -13.08 -6.10
CA PHE A 85 2.07 -13.10 -6.45
C PHE A 85 1.90 -13.65 -7.88
N ALA A 86 0.72 -14.21 -8.16
CA ALA A 86 0.39 -14.70 -9.49
C ALA A 86 0.37 -13.58 -10.55
N ASN A 87 -0.06 -12.38 -10.16
CA ASN A 87 -0.09 -11.19 -11.00
C ASN A 87 -0.13 -9.92 -10.14
N THR A 88 -0.02 -8.76 -10.79
CA THR A 88 -0.10 -7.45 -10.13
C THR A 88 -1.46 -7.17 -9.51
N ASP A 89 -2.54 -7.70 -10.07
CA ASP A 89 -3.90 -7.47 -9.59
C ASP A 89 -4.11 -8.08 -8.19
N ALA A 90 -3.55 -9.26 -7.94
CA ALA A 90 -3.55 -9.91 -6.63
C ALA A 90 -2.82 -9.05 -5.58
N ALA A 91 -1.64 -8.51 -5.92
CA ALA A 91 -0.90 -7.61 -5.05
C ALA A 91 -1.66 -6.29 -4.80
N TYR A 92 -2.35 -5.77 -5.82
CA TYR A 92 -3.18 -4.57 -5.71
C TYR A 92 -4.36 -4.79 -4.75
N VAL A 93 -5.09 -5.89 -4.86
CA VAL A 93 -6.21 -6.15 -3.94
C VAL A 93 -5.70 -6.42 -2.53
N LEU A 94 -4.55 -7.10 -2.36
CA LEU A 94 -3.96 -7.25 -1.05
C LEU A 94 -3.60 -5.89 -0.43
N ALA A 95 -3.09 -4.94 -1.20
CA ALA A 95 -2.80 -3.59 -0.71
C ALA A 95 -4.06 -2.90 -0.20
N PHE A 96 -5.18 -3.01 -0.93
CA PHE A 96 -6.48 -2.50 -0.48
C PHE A 96 -7.01 -3.21 0.76
N ALA A 97 -6.93 -4.53 0.81
CA ALA A 97 -7.34 -5.32 1.97
C ALA A 97 -6.55 -4.91 3.22
N VAL A 98 -5.25 -4.63 3.08
CA VAL A 98 -4.40 -4.13 4.18
C VAL A 98 -4.82 -2.73 4.63
N ILE A 99 -5.15 -1.81 3.71
CA ILE A 99 -5.65 -0.48 4.07
C ILE A 99 -6.99 -0.60 4.82
N MET A 100 -7.92 -1.42 4.31
CA MET A 100 -9.20 -1.67 4.96
C MET A 100 -9.03 -2.28 6.35
N LEU A 101 -8.16 -3.29 6.49
CA LEU A 101 -7.83 -3.88 7.78
C LEU A 101 -7.24 -2.85 8.74
N ASN A 102 -6.32 -2.00 8.27
CA ASN A 102 -5.71 -0.98 9.11
C ASN A 102 -6.75 0.04 9.62
N THR A 103 -7.61 0.51 8.72
CA THR A 103 -8.72 1.41 9.08
C THR A 103 -9.68 0.73 10.04
N ASP A 104 -10.04 -0.53 9.82
CA ASP A 104 -10.93 -1.27 10.71
C ASP A 104 -10.30 -1.48 12.11
N ALA A 105 -9.06 -1.97 12.16
CA ALA A 105 -8.37 -2.34 13.39
C ALA A 105 -8.08 -1.13 14.31
N HIS A 106 -7.70 0.01 13.72
CA HIS A 106 -7.19 1.18 14.46
C HIS A 106 -8.17 2.35 14.53
N ASN A 107 -9.37 2.24 13.96
CA ASN A 107 -10.44 3.21 14.14
C ASN A 107 -11.40 2.74 15.24
N ASP A 108 -11.40 3.42 16.39
CA ASP A 108 -12.26 3.11 17.53
C ASP A 108 -13.77 3.23 17.23
N ALA A 109 -14.15 3.96 16.17
CA ALA A 109 -15.55 4.08 15.74
C ALA A 109 -16.06 2.86 14.96
N MET A 110 -15.19 1.92 14.56
CA MET A 110 -15.59 0.71 13.86
C MET A 110 -15.95 -0.38 14.87
N ASP A 111 -17.24 -0.69 14.97
CA ASP A 111 -17.79 -1.85 15.68
C ASP A 111 -17.67 -3.11 14.79
N GLY A 112 -17.31 -4.25 15.39
CA GLY A 112 -17.22 -5.53 14.67
C GLY A 112 -15.96 -5.66 13.79
N LYS A 113 -14.80 -5.71 14.45
CA LYS A 113 -13.49 -5.81 13.81
C LYS A 113 -13.39 -7.00 12.86
N LEU A 114 -12.76 -6.78 11.71
CA LEU A 114 -12.47 -7.78 10.69
C LEU A 114 -11.63 -8.90 11.32
N THR A 115 -12.10 -10.13 11.23
CA THR A 115 -11.37 -11.30 11.71
C THR A 115 -10.26 -11.72 10.73
N ARG A 116 -9.33 -12.56 11.20
CA ARG A 116 -8.28 -13.16 10.35
C ARG A 116 -8.85 -13.84 9.11
N ASP A 117 -9.94 -14.58 9.27
CA ASP A 117 -10.54 -15.38 8.20
C ASP A 117 -11.27 -14.48 7.18
N GLU A 118 -11.94 -13.43 7.65
CA GLU A 118 -12.58 -12.44 6.78
C GLU A 118 -11.55 -11.64 5.97
N PHE A 119 -10.42 -11.25 6.60
CA PHE A 119 -9.30 -10.64 5.90
C PHE A 119 -8.72 -11.56 4.83
N ALA A 120 -8.48 -12.83 5.16
CA ALA A 120 -7.95 -13.80 4.21
C ALA A 120 -8.91 -14.05 3.04
N ALA A 121 -10.21 -14.13 3.31
CA ALA A 121 -11.23 -14.26 2.26
C ALA A 121 -11.27 -13.04 1.34
N MET A 122 -11.16 -11.82 1.89
CA MET A 122 -11.09 -10.58 1.11
C MET A 122 -9.85 -10.56 0.20
N ALA A 123 -8.67 -10.88 0.74
CA ALA A 123 -7.43 -10.93 -0.02
C ALA A 123 -7.49 -11.94 -1.18
N ARG A 124 -8.12 -13.11 -0.97
CA ARG A 124 -8.26 -14.15 -2.00
C ARG A 124 -9.32 -13.87 -3.06
N SER A 125 -10.30 -13.02 -2.75
CA SER A 125 -11.38 -12.69 -3.71
C SER A 125 -10.88 -12.10 -5.04
N ALA A 126 -9.63 -11.62 -5.08
CA ALA A 126 -8.96 -11.10 -6.25
C ALA A 126 -8.29 -12.15 -7.14
N GLU A 127 -8.00 -13.33 -6.59
CA GLU A 127 -7.24 -14.34 -7.29
C GLU A 127 -8.14 -15.16 -8.20
N SER A 128 -8.02 -14.94 -9.50
CA SER A 128 -8.40 -15.92 -10.51
C SER A 128 -7.22 -16.85 -10.78
N GLY A 129 -6.83 -17.67 -9.79
CA GLY A 129 -6.01 -18.87 -10.04
C GLY A 129 -4.68 -19.05 -9.30
N GLY A 130 -4.46 -18.39 -8.17
CA GLY A 130 -3.37 -18.71 -7.23
C GLY A 130 -3.93 -18.81 -5.82
N ASP A 131 -3.27 -19.54 -4.92
CA ASP A 131 -3.54 -19.47 -3.47
C ASP A 131 -2.42 -18.61 -2.86
N VAL A 132 -2.70 -17.37 -2.45
CA VAL A 132 -1.83 -16.69 -1.47
C VAL A 132 -1.84 -17.53 -0.19
N ASP A 133 -0.64 -17.88 0.27
CA ASP A 133 -0.43 -18.71 1.45
C ASP A 133 -1.15 -18.16 2.70
N ASP A 134 -2.00 -18.98 3.31
CA ASP A 134 -2.74 -18.68 4.54
C ASP A 134 -1.83 -18.20 5.66
N ALA A 135 -0.66 -18.83 5.81
CA ALA A 135 0.28 -18.46 6.87
C ALA A 135 0.84 -17.05 6.64
N MET A 136 1.11 -16.67 5.39
CA MET A 136 1.45 -15.29 5.03
C MET A 136 0.31 -14.32 5.37
N LEU A 137 -0.94 -14.61 4.97
CA LEU A 137 -2.08 -13.73 5.22
C LEU A 137 -2.37 -13.54 6.71
N HIS A 138 -2.30 -14.61 7.51
CA HIS A 138 -2.47 -14.51 8.95
C HIS A 138 -1.33 -13.75 9.64
N THR A 139 -0.09 -13.96 9.20
CA THR A 139 1.07 -13.20 9.70
C THR A 139 0.93 -11.71 9.37
N LEU A 140 0.50 -11.41 8.15
CA LEU A 140 0.23 -10.06 7.69
C LEU A 140 -0.86 -9.39 8.52
N TYR A 141 -1.99 -10.08 8.73
CA TYR A 141 -3.08 -9.61 9.59
C TYR A 141 -2.56 -9.24 10.99
N ASP A 142 -1.82 -10.16 11.62
CA ASP A 142 -1.33 -9.96 12.98
C ASP A 142 -0.41 -8.75 13.11
N ARG A 143 0.44 -8.52 12.10
CA ARG A 143 1.34 -7.37 12.08
C ARG A 143 0.59 -6.06 11.88
N VAL A 144 -0.40 -6.02 11.00
CA VAL A 144 -1.21 -4.81 10.75
C VAL A 144 -2.07 -4.48 11.96
N VAL A 145 -2.71 -5.46 12.60
CA VAL A 145 -3.49 -5.23 13.82
C VAL A 145 -2.61 -4.82 14.99
N LYS A 146 -1.40 -5.39 15.11
CA LYS A 146 -0.47 -5.07 16.20
C LYS A 146 0.20 -3.71 16.05
N ASP A 147 0.56 -3.33 14.83
CA ASP A 147 1.31 -2.11 14.52
C ASP A 147 0.56 -1.31 13.47
N GLU A 148 0.04 -0.14 13.82
CA GLU A 148 -0.74 0.69 12.90
C GLU A 148 0.12 1.18 11.73
N ILE A 149 -0.41 1.08 10.51
CA ILE A 149 0.14 1.79 9.35
C ILE A 149 -0.31 3.24 9.43
N LYS A 150 0.62 4.14 9.75
CA LYS A 150 0.36 5.58 9.81
C LYS A 150 0.15 6.15 8.41
N PHE A 151 -1.07 6.60 8.13
CA PHE A 151 -1.44 7.26 6.86
C PHE A 151 -1.31 8.79 6.91
N THR A 152 -1.11 9.33 8.10
CA THR A 152 -0.99 10.76 8.43
C THR A 152 0.23 11.00 9.32
N ASP A 153 0.77 12.23 9.27
CA ASP A 153 1.69 12.71 10.30
C ASP A 153 0.88 13.09 11.54
N GLU A 154 0.40 12.10 12.28
CA GLU A 154 0.06 12.29 13.68
C GLU A 154 1.28 11.81 14.48
N GLU A 155 1.85 12.76 15.23
CA GLU A 155 3.15 12.72 15.92
C GLU A 155 3.53 11.39 16.59
#